data_AF-A0A1T2KYQ5-F1
#
_entry.id   AF-A0A1T2KYQ5-F1
#
_cell.length_a   1.000
_cell.length_b   1.000
_cell.length_c   1.000
_cell.angle_alpha   90.00
_cell.angle_beta   90.00
_cell.angle_gamma   90.00
#
_symmetry.space_group_name_H-M   'P 1'
#
loop_
_entity.id
_entity.type
_entity.pdbx_description
1 polymer ?
#
loop_
_entity_poly.entity_id
_entity_poly.type
_entity_poly.pdbx_seq_one_letter_code
_entity_poly.pdbx_strand_id
1 'polypeptide(L)'
;MKEMFTKKENLKNILKRYLNDLIFHNMGKVKPMYRDVFGIDFGEIGWLFEAIVCRHHCVHRAGYDKDGKKVTISKQSLETLMVQSSGSRYFCGSLFWASKPKQAANT
;
A
#
# COMPACT_ATOMS: atom_id res chain seq x y z
N MET A 1 -39.10 -0.39 23.68
CA MET A 1 -38.81 0.27 22.38
C MET A 1 -37.49 1.07 22.40
N LYS A 2 -37.27 2.02 23.33
CA LYS A 2 -36.01 2.79 23.44
C LYS A 2 -34.74 1.94 23.48
N GLU A 3 -34.75 0.85 24.25
CA GLU A 3 -33.58 -0.01 24.45
C GLU A 3 -33.08 -0.70 23.16
N MET A 4 -34.00 -1.09 22.27
CA MET A 4 -33.63 -1.68 20.96
C MET A 4 -32.97 -0.65 20.05
N PHE A 5 -33.46 0.60 20.05
CA PHE A 5 -32.84 1.69 19.28
C PHE A 5 -31.44 2.02 19.80
N THR A 6 -31.25 2.05 21.12
CA THR A 6 -29.93 2.26 21.73
C THR A 6 -28.94 1.15 21.35
N LYS A 7 -29.34 -0.13 21.39
CA LYS A 7 -28.48 -1.25 20.96
C LYS A 7 -28.11 -1.16 19.48
N LYS A 8 -29.06 -0.79 18.61
CA LYS A 8 -28.81 -0.58 17.17
C LYS A 8 -27.81 0.54 16.90
N GLU A 9 -27.92 1.66 17.61
CA GLU A 9 -27.01 2.80 17.41
C GLU A 9 -25.59 2.50 17.93
N ASN A 10 -25.48 1.79 19.06
CA ASN A 10 -24.20 1.30 19.55
C ASN A 10 -23.53 0.35 18.55
N LEU A 11 -24.29 -0.56 17.93
CA LEU A 11 -23.75 -1.46 16.91
C LEU A 11 -23.23 -0.70 15.69
N LYS A 12 -23.95 0.32 15.21
CA LYS A 12 -23.46 1.17 14.12
C LYS A 12 -22.14 1.85 14.48
N ASN A 13 -22.04 2.37 15.70
CA ASN A 13 -20.81 3.02 16.16
C ASN A 13 -19.64 2.05 16.25
N ILE A 14 -19.87 0.83 16.72
CA ILE A 14 -18.86 -0.24 16.76
C ILE A 14 -18.40 -0.58 15.33
N LEU A 15 -19.34 -0.80 14.41
CA LEU A 15 -19.03 -1.11 13.01
C LEU A 15 -18.27 0.03 12.33
N LYS A 16 -18.68 1.28 12.56
CA LYS A 16 -18.00 2.45 12.01
C LYS A 16 -16.56 2.54 12.48
N ARG A 17 -16.29 2.28 13.78
CA ARG A 17 -14.93 2.23 14.32
C ARG A 17 -14.12 1.10 13.69
N TYR A 18 -14.67 -0.11 13.70
CA TYR A 18 -14.01 -1.28 13.12
C TYR A 18 -13.63 -1.08 11.64
N LEU A 19 -14.57 -0.58 10.82
CA LEU A 19 -14.31 -0.33 9.40
C LEU A 19 -13.32 0.80 9.17
N ASN A 20 -13.29 1.82 10.04
CA ASN A 20 -12.32 2.90 9.96
C ASN A 20 -10.90 2.40 10.27
N ASP A 21 -10.75 1.47 11.21
CA ASP A 21 -9.43 0.93 11.61
C ASP A 21 -8.87 -0.11 10.63
N LEU A 22 -9.69 -0.61 9.72
CA LEU A 22 -9.32 -1.70 8.82
C LEU A 22 -8.49 -1.20 7.61
N ILE A 23 -7.21 -1.58 7.57
CA ILE A 23 -6.32 -1.33 6.42
C ILE A 23 -6.09 -2.63 5.64
N PHE A 24 -6.62 -2.70 4.41
CA PHE A 24 -6.53 -3.89 3.56
C PHE A 24 -5.14 -4.13 2.96
N HIS A 25 -4.40 -3.06 2.63
CA HIS A 25 -3.07 -3.14 2.05
C HIS A 25 -2.00 -3.28 3.14
N ASN A 26 -1.95 -4.43 3.80
CA ASN A 26 -1.07 -4.64 4.95
C ASN A 26 0.27 -5.27 4.54
N MET A 27 1.28 -4.42 4.31
CA MET A 27 2.64 -4.87 3.98
C MET A 27 3.32 -5.68 5.11
N GLY A 28 2.87 -5.53 6.35
CA GLY A 28 3.35 -6.32 7.49
C GLY A 28 3.00 -7.80 7.36
N LYS A 29 1.93 -8.14 6.62
CA LYS A 29 1.59 -9.52 6.26
C LYS A 29 2.19 -9.95 4.92
N VAL A 30 2.22 -9.05 3.93
CA VAL A 30 2.71 -9.36 2.59
C VAL A 30 4.22 -9.61 2.57
N LYS A 31 5.02 -8.78 3.25
CA LYS A 31 6.48 -8.92 3.30
C LYS A 31 6.93 -10.30 3.81
N PRO A 32 6.50 -10.79 5.00
CA PRO A 32 6.90 -12.12 5.46
C PRO A 32 6.37 -13.24 4.56
N MET A 33 5.16 -13.11 4.02
CA MET A 33 4.60 -14.12 3.10
C MET A 33 5.47 -14.31 1.84
N TYR A 34 5.93 -13.22 1.23
CA TYR A 34 6.81 -13.28 0.05
C TYR A 34 8.18 -13.89 0.39
N ARG A 35 8.72 -13.54 1.56
CA ARG A 35 9.98 -14.12 2.05
C ARG A 35 9.84 -15.62 2.30
N ASP A 36 8.79 -16.05 2.99
CA ASP A 36 8.65 -17.42 3.46
C ASP A 36 8.26 -18.39 2.33
N VAL A 37 7.48 -17.94 1.34
CA VAL A 37 7.02 -18.77 0.22
C VAL A 37 7.97 -18.71 -0.98
N PHE A 38 8.50 -17.53 -1.29
CA PHE A 38 9.29 -17.31 -2.51
C PHE A 38 10.75 -16.97 -2.24
N GLY A 39 11.18 -16.86 -0.97
CA GLY A 39 12.54 -16.45 -0.63
C GLY A 39 12.84 -14.98 -0.95
N ILE A 40 11.82 -14.16 -1.20
CA ILE A 40 11.96 -12.78 -1.65
C ILE A 40 11.93 -11.83 -0.45
N ASP A 41 13.04 -11.15 -0.17
CA ASP A 41 13.08 -10.07 0.80
C ASP A 41 13.05 -8.70 0.11
N PHE A 42 12.10 -7.87 0.52
CA PHE A 42 11.98 -6.50 0.04
C PHE A 42 12.96 -5.54 0.72
N GLY A 43 13.66 -5.96 1.79
CA GLY A 43 14.58 -5.12 2.54
C GLY A 43 13.86 -4.00 3.30
N GLU A 44 14.55 -2.87 3.53
CA GLU A 44 14.00 -1.74 4.27
C GLU A 44 13.00 -0.93 3.41
N ILE A 45 11.72 -1.18 3.65
CA ILE A 45 10.60 -0.58 2.92
C ILE A 45 9.65 0.22 3.82
N GLY A 46 10.13 0.74 4.97
CA GLY A 46 9.30 1.54 5.89
C GLY A 46 8.58 2.71 5.20
N TRP A 47 9.27 3.38 4.27
CA TRP A 47 8.69 4.45 3.44
C TRP A 47 7.44 4.01 2.66
N LEU A 48 7.39 2.75 2.21
CA LEU A 48 6.26 2.20 1.46
C LEU A 48 5.06 1.95 2.40
N PHE A 49 5.29 1.56 3.65
CA PHE A 49 4.22 1.40 4.64
C PHE A 49 3.55 2.75 4.89
N GLU A 50 4.34 3.81 5.09
CA GLU A 50 3.82 5.18 5.28
C GLU A 50 3.03 5.65 4.05
N ALA A 51 3.55 5.40 2.84
CA ALA A 51 2.88 5.73 1.59
C ALA A 51 1.52 5.02 1.45
N ILE A 52 1.44 3.73 1.81
CA ILE A 52 0.21 2.94 1.75
C ILE A 52 -0.82 3.43 2.77
N VAL A 53 -0.37 3.79 3.98
CA VAL A 53 -1.22 4.41 5.00
C VAL A 53 -1.79 5.72 4.47
N CYS A 54 -0.96 6.59 3.91
CA CYS A 54 -1.40 7.84 3.26
C CYS A 54 -2.43 7.57 2.15
N ARG A 55 -2.18 6.61 1.25
CA ARG A 55 -3.15 6.19 0.21
C ARG A 55 -4.47 5.75 0.83
N HIS A 56 -4.45 4.98 1.91
CA HIS A 56 -5.67 4.55 2.60
C HIS A 56 -6.47 5.75 3.11
N HIS A 57 -5.82 6.78 3.64
CA HIS A 57 -6.47 7.99 4.10
C HIS A 57 -7.13 8.74 2.94
N CYS A 58 -6.44 8.86 1.80
CA CYS A 58 -6.98 9.46 0.59
C CYS A 58 -8.24 8.74 0.08
N VAL A 59 -8.18 7.42 -0.04
CA VAL A 59 -9.23 6.61 -0.70
C VAL A 59 -10.40 6.31 0.22
N HIS A 60 -10.15 5.98 1.48
CA HIS A 60 -11.18 5.45 2.40
C HIS A 60 -11.61 6.45 3.49
N ARG A 61 -10.87 7.54 3.67
CA ARG A 61 -11.17 8.59 4.65
C ARG A 61 -11.29 9.98 4.03
N ALA A 62 -11.54 10.05 2.72
CA ALA A 62 -11.70 11.30 1.97
C ALA A 62 -10.53 12.30 2.14
N GLY A 63 -9.31 11.79 2.34
CA GLY A 63 -8.12 12.61 2.56
C GLY A 63 -7.93 13.09 4.01
N TYR A 64 -8.60 12.48 4.97
CA TYR A 64 -8.41 12.74 6.40
C TYR A 64 -7.79 11.52 7.10
N ASP A 65 -7.07 11.74 8.20
CA ASP A 65 -6.58 10.66 9.04
C ASP A 65 -7.63 10.12 10.01
N LYS A 66 -7.23 9.14 10.82
CA LYS A 66 -8.11 8.50 11.82
C LYS A 66 -8.63 9.50 12.86
N ASP A 67 -7.86 10.57 13.08
CA ASP A 67 -8.14 11.60 14.06
C ASP A 67 -8.90 12.79 13.43
N GLY A 68 -9.22 12.69 12.13
CA GLY A 68 -9.99 13.69 11.38
C GLY A 68 -9.15 14.87 10.88
N LYS A 69 -7.82 14.79 10.92
CA LYS A 69 -6.94 15.83 10.39
C LYS A 69 -6.71 15.60 8.88
N LYS A 70 -6.74 16.68 8.12
CA LYS A 70 -6.51 16.62 6.67
C LYS A 70 -5.08 16.18 6.36
N VAL A 71 -4.94 15.19 5.49
CA VAL A 71 -3.64 14.73 5.00
C VAL A 71 -3.09 15.73 3.99
N THR A 72 -1.86 16.18 4.21
CA THR A 72 -1.17 17.11 3.31
C THR A 72 -0.32 16.32 2.32
N ILE A 73 -0.56 16.53 1.02
CA ILE A 73 0.25 15.97 -0.06
C ILE A 73 0.91 17.13 -0.79
N SER A 74 2.24 17.17 -0.77
CA SER A 74 3.02 18.19 -1.46
C SER A 74 3.66 17.64 -2.73
N LYS A 75 4.02 18.52 -3.67
CA LYS A 75 4.79 18.12 -4.86
C LYS A 75 6.08 17.38 -4.49
N GLN A 76 6.81 17.88 -3.49
CA GLN A 76 8.02 17.26 -2.98
C GLN A 76 7.78 15.84 -2.42
N SER A 77 6.67 15.62 -1.71
CA SER A 77 6.32 14.27 -1.21
C SER A 77 6.09 13.28 -2.35
N LEU A 78 5.46 13.72 -3.45
CA LEU A 78 5.26 12.91 -4.64
C LEU A 78 6.57 12.63 -5.37
N GLU A 79 7.41 13.65 -5.55
CA GLU A 79 8.74 13.51 -6.15
C GLU A 79 9.61 12.52 -5.35
N THR A 80 9.56 12.60 -4.02
CA THR A 80 10.27 11.66 -3.15
C THR A 80 9.75 10.22 -3.32
N LEU A 81 8.44 10.02 -3.35
CA LEU A 81 7.82 8.72 -3.60
C LEU A 81 8.20 8.15 -4.98
N MET A 82 8.26 8.99 -6.01
CA MET A 82 8.69 8.59 -7.35
C MET A 82 10.15 8.12 -7.36
N VAL A 83 11.05 8.83 -6.66
CA VAL A 83 12.46 8.43 -6.53
C VAL A 83 12.60 7.11 -5.79
N GLN A 84 11.94 6.97 -4.63
CA GLN A 84 11.99 5.75 -3.81
C GLN A 84 11.45 4.52 -4.56
N SER A 85 10.34 4.68 -5.29
CA SER A 85 9.77 3.59 -6.10
C SER A 85 10.61 3.27 -7.34
N SER A 86 11.26 4.25 -7.96
CA SER A 86 12.13 4.06 -9.13
C SER A 86 13.48 3.40 -8.79
N GLY A 87 13.94 3.53 -7.54
CA GLY A 87 15.10 2.80 -7.01
C GLY A 87 14.85 1.29 -6.89
N SER A 88 13.58 0.85 -6.85
CA SER A 88 13.19 -0.56 -6.78
C SER A 88 13.29 -1.31 -8.12
N ARG A 89 13.87 -0.69 -9.16
CA ARG A 89 14.10 -1.31 -10.49
C ARG A 89 15.00 -2.55 -10.47
N TYR A 90 15.67 -2.84 -9.35
CA TYR A 90 16.47 -4.06 -9.20
C TYR A 90 15.64 -5.34 -9.05
N PHE A 91 14.32 -5.27 -8.86
CA PHE A 91 13.49 -6.47 -8.70
C PHE A 91 12.95 -7.05 -10.03
N CYS A 92 12.90 -6.27 -11.11
CA CYS A 92 12.36 -6.71 -12.41
C CYS A 92 13.36 -6.48 -13.56
N GLY A 93 14.65 -6.57 -13.28
CA GLY A 93 15.71 -6.52 -14.31
C GLY A 93 16.18 -7.90 -14.77
N SER A 94 15.91 -8.97 -13.99
CA SER A 94 16.47 -10.31 -14.24
C SER A 94 15.59 -11.22 -15.11
N LEU A 95 14.35 -10.81 -15.47
CA LEU A 95 13.43 -11.69 -16.22
C LEU A 95 12.97 -11.18 -17.59
N PHE A 96 13.45 -10.02 -18.07
CA PHE A 96 12.95 -9.46 -19.34
C PHE A 96 14.03 -8.72 -20.15
N TRP A 97 15.15 -9.38 -20.46
CA TRP A 97 16.01 -9.00 -21.61
C TRP A 97 16.97 -10.12 -22.08
N ALA A 98 16.57 -11.38 -22.00
CA ALA A 98 17.36 -12.50 -22.57
C ALA A 98 16.95 -12.86 -24.02
N SER A 99 16.12 -12.07 -24.68
CA SER A 99 15.88 -12.20 -26.12
C SER A 99 16.99 -11.47 -26.89
N LYS A 100 18.15 -12.10 -27.04
CA LYS A 100 19.10 -11.67 -28.08
C LYS A 100 18.39 -11.77 -29.43
N PRO A 101 18.37 -10.72 -30.27
CA PRO A 101 17.99 -10.90 -31.66
C PRO A 101 19.02 -11.85 -32.28
N LYS A 102 18.55 -12.97 -32.85
CA LYS A 102 19.38 -13.80 -33.72
C LYS A 102 19.82 -12.89 -34.87
N GLN A 103 21.13 -12.69 -35.01
CA GLN A 103 21.66 -12.09 -36.23
C GLN A 103 21.19 -12.96 -37.39
N ALA A 104 20.44 -12.37 -38.33
CA ALA A 104 20.14 -13.03 -39.58
C ALA A 104 21.47 -13.21 -40.31
N ALA A 105 21.84 -14.47 -40.55
CA ALA A 105 22.97 -14.79 -41.40
C ALA A 105 22.64 -14.28 -42.80
N ASN A 106 23.46 -13.34 -43.30
CA ASN A 106 23.46 -12.99 -44.72
C ASN A 106 23.92 -14.21 -45.50
N THR A 107 23.07 -14.70 -46.40
CA THR A 107 23.43 -15.49 -47.58
C THR A 107 22.52 -15.06 -48.71
#